data_AF-A0A7R8VL18-F1
#
_entry.id   AF-A0A7R8VL18-F1
#
_cell.length_a   1.000
_cell.length_b   1.000
_cell.length_c   1.000
_cell.angle_alpha   90.00
_cell.angle_beta   90.00
_cell.angle_gamma   90.00
#
_symmetry.space_group_name_H-M   'P 1'
#
loop_
_entity.id
_entity.type
_entity.pdbx_description
1 polymer ?
#
loop_
_entity_poly.entity_id
_entity_poly.type
_entity_poly.pdbx_seq_one_letter_code
_entity_poly.pdbx_strand_id
1 'polypeptide(L)'
;MEGVKTCQELNHDGTICEESRTLKILEELQTLYAERLKRIDDEAGGDGVQLKITTMESWVRDLTIQNAILVHTVELLEHEASERVLLLQKRLQESSKSALEYMTKVQDYDSQMQEATGEKIRSQSQEIWSEFLATYPAPGFDPRHFLIFFEALNLDQGQLSLMRSYLNEKVAAPI
;
A
#
# COMPACT_ATOMS: atom_id res chain seq x y z
N MET A 1 -39.17 -20.79 8.87
CA MET A 1 -38.88 -19.54 9.58
C MET A 1 -37.38 -19.50 9.75
N GLU A 2 -36.72 -18.73 8.89
CA GLU A 2 -35.27 -18.58 8.88
C GLU A 2 -34.80 -17.93 10.18
N GLY A 3 -33.81 -18.56 10.82
CA GLY A 3 -33.20 -18.06 12.03
C GLY A 3 -32.46 -16.76 11.75
N VAL A 4 -32.85 -15.70 12.47
CA VAL A 4 -32.11 -14.44 12.53
C VAL A 4 -30.70 -14.76 13.02
N LYS A 5 -29.72 -14.67 12.11
CA LYS A 5 -28.30 -14.75 12.45
C LYS A 5 -27.95 -13.49 13.24
N THR A 6 -27.77 -13.65 14.55
CA THR A 6 -27.21 -12.64 15.43
C THR A 6 -25.76 -12.39 15.03
N CYS A 7 -25.39 -11.12 14.79
CA CYS A 7 -24.03 -10.74 14.44
C CYS A 7 -23.04 -11.22 15.50
N GLN A 8 -22.19 -12.19 15.14
CA GLN A 8 -20.98 -12.54 15.85
C GLN A 8 -19.79 -12.05 15.02
N GLU A 9 -19.65 -10.73 14.87
CA GLU A 9 -18.37 -10.17 14.45
C GLU A 9 -17.53 -9.98 15.72
N LEU A 10 -16.54 -10.87 15.87
CA LEU A 10 -15.53 -10.79 16.90
C LEU A 10 -14.63 -9.59 16.60
N ASN A 11 -14.22 -8.84 17.64
CA ASN A 11 -13.13 -7.86 17.49
C ASN A 11 -11.85 -8.58 16.99
N HIS A 12 -10.88 -7.81 16.48
CA HIS A 12 -9.58 -8.33 16.01
C HIS A 12 -8.84 -9.20 17.05
N ASP A 13 -9.22 -9.06 18.32
CA ASP A 13 -8.71 -9.67 19.54
C ASP A 13 -9.64 -10.76 20.13
N GLY A 14 -10.68 -11.18 19.40
CA GLY A 14 -11.52 -12.33 19.76
C GLY A 14 -12.50 -12.08 20.92
N THR A 15 -12.65 -10.83 21.36
CA THR A 15 -13.59 -10.43 22.41
C THR A 15 -14.97 -10.10 21.82
N ILE A 16 -16.02 -10.35 22.61
CA ILE A 16 -17.41 -10.00 22.27
C ILE A 16 -17.51 -8.48 22.16
N CYS A 17 -18.02 -7.99 21.02
CA CYS A 17 -18.19 -6.56 20.78
C CYS A 17 -19.02 -5.90 21.90
N GLU A 18 -18.51 -4.80 22.45
CA GLU A 18 -19.19 -4.05 23.53
C GLU A 18 -20.57 -3.55 23.10
N GLU A 19 -20.73 -3.25 21.81
CA GLU A 19 -21.99 -2.90 21.15
C GLU A 19 -23.07 -3.99 21.30
N SER A 20 -22.66 -5.25 21.39
CA SER A 20 -23.57 -6.39 21.62
C SER A 20 -24.23 -6.33 23.00
N ARG A 21 -23.57 -5.72 24.02
CA ARG A 21 -24.20 -5.47 25.33
C ARG A 21 -25.21 -4.34 25.27
N THR A 22 -24.92 -3.27 24.52
CA THR A 22 -25.83 -2.14 24.35
C THR A 22 -27.14 -2.59 23.70
N LEU A 23 -27.07 -3.41 22.65
CA LEU A 23 -28.25 -4.01 22.01
C LEU A 23 -29.06 -4.88 22.98
N LYS A 24 -28.39 -5.66 23.83
CA LYS A 24 -29.04 -6.49 24.84
C LYS A 24 -29.79 -5.66 25.90
N ILE A 25 -29.24 -4.51 26.30
CA ILE A 25 -29.93 -3.58 27.22
C ILE A 25 -31.21 -3.02 26.59
N LEU A 26 -31.23 -2.78 25.27
CA LEU A 26 -32.43 -2.33 24.57
C LEU A 26 -33.54 -3.40 24.57
N GLU A 27 -33.17 -4.66 24.38
CA GLU A 27 -34.11 -5.80 24.49
C GLU A 27 -34.68 -5.94 25.91
N GLU A 28 -33.84 -5.75 26.93
CA GLU A 28 -34.26 -5.76 28.34
C GLU A 28 -35.21 -4.59 28.67
N LEU A 29 -34.95 -3.39 28.14
CA LEU A 29 -35.83 -2.22 28.29
C LEU A 29 -37.18 -2.44 27.59
N GLN A 30 -37.19 -3.00 26.38
CA GLN A 30 -38.42 -3.35 25.68
C GLN A 30 -39.26 -4.33 26.51
N THR A 31 -38.61 -5.35 27.09
CA THR A 31 -39.26 -6.36 27.92
C THR A 31 -39.86 -5.73 29.17
N LEU A 32 -39.14 -4.84 29.85
CA LEU A 32 -39.63 -4.12 31.04
C LEU A 32 -40.86 -3.27 30.75
N TYR A 33 -40.89 -2.54 29.63
CA TYR A 33 -42.05 -1.74 29.24
C TYR A 33 -43.25 -2.62 28.88
N ALA A 34 -43.03 -3.74 28.19
CA ALA A 34 -44.08 -4.72 27.87
C ALA A 34 -44.67 -5.38 29.13
N GLU A 35 -43.83 -5.78 30.08
CA GLU A 35 -44.25 -6.34 31.37
C GLU A 35 -45.01 -5.32 32.21
N ARG A 36 -44.57 -4.06 32.23
CA ARG A 36 -45.27 -2.98 32.93
C ARG A 36 -46.65 -2.74 32.33
N LEU A 37 -46.79 -2.74 31.01
CA LEU A 37 -48.07 -2.56 30.35
C LEU A 37 -49.03 -3.73 30.61
N LYS A 38 -48.50 -4.96 30.59
CA LYS A 38 -49.25 -6.17 30.91
C LYS A 38 -49.78 -6.16 32.35
N ARG A 39 -48.97 -5.75 33.32
CA ARG A 39 -49.43 -5.59 34.71
C ARG A 39 -50.56 -4.58 34.85
N ILE A 40 -50.50 -3.46 34.11
CA ILE A 40 -51.58 -2.47 34.14
C ILE A 40 -52.88 -3.07 33.56
N ASP A 41 -52.79 -3.88 32.50
CA ASP A 41 -53.94 -4.60 31.95
C ASP A 41 -54.52 -5.64 32.91
N ASP A 42 -53.65 -6.37 33.62
CA ASP A 42 -54.05 -7.42 34.54
C ASP A 42 -54.62 -6.87 35.87
N GLU A 43 -54.14 -5.72 36.35
CA GLU A 43 -54.45 -5.18 37.69
C GLU A 43 -55.48 -4.03 37.71
N ALA A 44 -55.55 -3.19 36.67
CA ALA A 44 -56.28 -1.92 36.73
C ALA A 44 -57.63 -1.89 35.99
N GLY A 45 -57.95 -2.89 35.16
CA GLY A 45 -59.18 -2.90 34.36
C GLY A 45 -59.38 -1.60 33.56
N GLY A 46 -60.64 -1.14 33.41
CA GLY A 46 -60.99 0.05 32.61
C GLY A 46 -60.42 1.39 33.09
N ASP A 47 -59.98 1.50 34.36
CA ASP A 47 -59.39 2.72 34.93
C ASP A 47 -57.85 2.82 34.69
N GLY A 48 -57.24 1.75 34.16
CA GLY A 48 -55.81 1.69 33.85
C GLY A 48 -55.38 2.51 32.63
N VAL A 49 -56.32 3.07 31.87
CA VAL A 49 -56.06 3.75 30.58
C VAL A 49 -55.10 4.92 30.74
N GLN A 50 -55.27 5.74 31.78
CA GLN A 50 -54.39 6.90 32.01
C GLN A 50 -52.95 6.45 32.33
N LEU A 51 -52.80 5.39 33.14
CA LEU A 51 -51.49 4.84 33.50
C LEU A 51 -50.80 4.17 32.30
N LYS A 52 -51.57 3.55 31.39
CA LYS A 52 -51.08 3.04 30.11
C LYS A 52 -50.58 4.16 29.21
N ILE A 53 -51.35 5.24 29.04
CA ILE A 53 -50.95 6.41 28.24
C ILE A 53 -49.64 6.98 28.77
N THR A 54 -49.54 7.26 30.06
CA THR A 54 -48.31 7.80 30.66
C THR A 54 -47.11 6.85 30.52
N THR A 55 -47.34 5.52 30.62
CA THR A 55 -46.28 4.53 30.41
C THR A 55 -45.81 4.51 28.95
N MET A 56 -46.72 4.58 27.99
CA MET A 56 -46.39 4.65 26.56
C MET A 56 -45.71 5.97 26.19
N GLU A 57 -46.13 7.10 26.74
CA GLU A 57 -45.48 8.41 26.53
C GLU A 57 -44.03 8.40 27.04
N SER A 58 -43.77 7.77 28.19
CA SER A 58 -42.42 7.57 28.71
C SER A 58 -41.60 6.71 27.75
N TRP A 59 -42.16 5.60 27.27
CA TRP A 59 -41.47 4.70 26.35
C TRP A 59 -41.13 5.37 25.02
N VAL A 60 -42.08 6.12 24.43
CA VAL A 60 -41.85 6.87 23.17
C VAL A 60 -40.76 7.93 23.36
N ARG A 61 -40.74 8.61 24.51
CA ARG A 61 -39.69 9.59 24.83
C ARG A 61 -38.32 8.94 24.93
N ASP A 62 -38.22 7.82 25.64
CA ASP A 62 -36.96 7.09 25.79
C ASP A 62 -36.46 6.55 24.45
N LEU A 63 -37.36 6.00 23.61
CA LEU A 63 -37.03 5.56 22.25
C LEU A 63 -36.54 6.71 21.37
N THR A 64 -37.15 7.90 21.50
CA THR A 64 -36.73 9.09 20.75
C THR A 64 -35.31 9.52 21.14
N ILE A 65 -35.00 9.51 22.44
CA ILE A 65 -33.67 9.84 22.96
C ILE A 65 -32.65 8.80 22.50
N GLN A 66 -32.97 7.50 22.62
CA GLN A 66 -32.08 6.42 22.19
C GLN A 66 -31.77 6.49 20.69
N ASN A 67 -32.78 6.77 19.86
CA ASN A 67 -32.58 6.94 18.42
C ASN A 67 -31.68 8.14 18.11
N ALA A 68 -31.85 9.26 18.82
CA ALA A 68 -30.98 10.43 18.64
C ALA A 68 -29.52 10.12 19.02
N ILE A 69 -29.30 9.38 20.12
CA ILE A 69 -27.96 8.95 20.54
C ILE A 69 -27.37 7.98 19.52
N LEU A 70 -28.13 6.98 19.05
CA LEU A 70 -27.67 6.00 18.06
C LEU A 70 -27.23 6.68 16.76
N VAL A 71 -28.06 7.59 16.23
CA VAL A 71 -27.70 8.35 15.02
C VAL A 71 -26.41 9.12 15.25
N HIS A 72 -26.30 9.84 16.37
CA HIS A 72 -25.09 10.60 16.68
C HIS A 72 -23.84 9.71 16.83
N THR A 73 -23.97 8.54 17.48
CA THR A 73 -22.87 7.59 17.62
C THR A 73 -22.45 7.03 16.25
N VAL A 74 -23.41 6.69 15.39
CA VAL A 74 -23.12 6.24 14.02
C VAL A 74 -22.40 7.33 13.23
N GLU A 75 -22.85 8.58 13.31
CA GLU A 75 -22.18 9.72 12.66
C GLU A 75 -20.72 9.88 13.13
N LEU A 76 -20.46 9.73 14.44
CA LEU A 76 -19.10 9.78 15.00
C LEU A 76 -18.23 8.62 14.49
N LEU A 77 -18.78 7.40 14.43
CA LEU A 77 -18.06 6.23 13.91
C LEU A 77 -17.75 6.38 12.42
N GLU A 78 -18.71 6.87 11.62
CA GLU A 78 -18.53 7.16 10.20
C GLU A 78 -17.45 8.22 9.98
N HIS A 79 -17.45 9.28 10.78
CA HIS A 79 -16.43 10.32 10.74
C HIS A 79 -15.04 9.75 11.08
N GLU A 80 -14.91 9.01 12.18
CA GLU A 80 -13.63 8.43 12.60
C GLU A 80 -13.10 7.41 11.59
N ALA A 81 -13.97 6.56 11.03
CA ALA A 81 -13.60 5.63 9.97
C ALA A 81 -13.08 6.38 8.73
N SER A 82 -13.77 7.46 8.35
CA SER A 82 -13.38 8.30 7.21
C SER A 82 -12.02 8.97 7.44
N GLU A 83 -11.76 9.51 8.63
CA GLU A 83 -10.47 10.11 8.98
C GLU A 83 -9.34 9.08 8.96
N ARG A 84 -9.58 7.88 9.49
CA ARG A 84 -8.59 6.79 9.47
C ARG A 84 -8.24 6.38 8.03
N VAL A 85 -9.23 6.27 7.15
CA VAL A 85 -9.00 5.96 5.73
C VAL A 85 -8.20 7.07 5.06
N LEU A 86 -8.55 8.34 5.30
CA LEU A 86 -7.84 9.48 4.71
C LEU A 86 -6.37 9.55 5.17
N LEU A 87 -6.11 9.27 6.46
CA LEU A 87 -4.75 9.19 6.99
C LEU A 87 -3.94 8.07 6.33
N LEU A 88 -4.53 6.88 6.20
CA LEU A 88 -3.88 5.74 5.55
C LEU A 88 -3.57 6.03 4.07
N GLN A 89 -4.52 6.64 3.35
CA GLN A 89 -4.31 7.05 1.96
C GLN A 89 -3.15 8.04 1.84
N LYS A 90 -3.07 9.03 2.73
CA LYS A 90 -1.96 9.99 2.75
C LYS A 90 -0.61 9.30 2.98
N ARG A 91 -0.53 8.41 3.98
CA ARG A 91 0.69 7.64 4.28
C ARG A 91 1.12 6.75 3.12
N LEU A 92 0.17 6.11 2.44
CA LEU A 92 0.43 5.28 1.27
C LEU A 92 0.99 6.13 0.13
N GLN A 93 0.42 7.30 -0.12
CA GLN A 93 0.91 8.23 -1.14
C GLN A 93 2.33 8.73 -0.84
N GLU A 94 2.62 9.10 0.41
CA GLU A 94 3.96 9.52 0.85
C GLU A 94 4.98 8.38 0.71
N SER A 95 4.59 7.16 1.09
CA SER A 95 5.43 5.96 0.95
C SER A 95 5.71 5.65 -0.53
N SER A 96 4.68 5.67 -1.38
CA SER A 96 4.82 5.44 -2.81
C SER A 96 5.72 6.49 -3.48
N LYS A 97 5.58 7.76 -3.09
CA LYS A 97 6.45 8.83 -3.59
C LYS A 97 7.90 8.59 -3.20
N SER A 98 8.14 8.26 -1.93
CA SER A 98 9.48 7.97 -1.43
C SER A 98 10.10 6.78 -2.15
N ALA A 99 9.34 5.70 -2.35
CA ALA A 99 9.78 4.52 -3.09
C ALA A 99 10.18 4.86 -4.54
N LEU A 100 9.39 5.70 -5.22
CA LEU A 100 9.71 6.18 -6.56
C LEU A 100 11.02 6.99 -6.58
N GLU A 101 11.20 7.91 -5.63
CA GLU A 101 12.44 8.69 -5.49
C GLU A 101 13.67 7.81 -5.26
N TYR A 102 13.56 6.77 -4.42
CA TYR A 102 14.63 5.81 -4.23
C TYR A 102 14.92 5.02 -5.51
N MET A 103 13.89 4.59 -6.23
CA MET A 103 14.04 3.84 -7.47
C MET A 103 14.75 4.66 -8.56
N THR A 104 14.40 5.95 -8.70
CA THR A 104 15.11 6.87 -9.59
C THR A 104 16.58 7.02 -9.19
N LYS A 105 16.87 7.24 -7.90
CA LYS A 105 18.26 7.33 -7.43
C LYS A 105 19.06 6.06 -7.70
N VAL A 106 18.47 4.88 -7.52
CA VAL A 106 19.11 3.60 -7.83
C VAL A 106 19.42 3.49 -9.32
N GLN A 107 18.49 3.89 -10.20
CA GLN A 107 18.72 3.91 -11.64
C GLN A 107 19.84 4.88 -12.05
N ASP A 108 19.88 6.06 -11.42
CA ASP A 108 20.93 7.05 -11.66
C ASP A 108 22.30 6.54 -11.20
N TYR A 109 22.38 5.90 -10.03
CA TYR A 109 23.62 5.29 -9.54
C TYR A 109 24.07 4.12 -10.41
N ASP A 110 23.16 3.27 -10.88
CA ASP A 110 23.48 2.17 -11.78
C ASP A 110 24.02 2.69 -13.13
N SER A 111 23.39 3.74 -13.67
CA SER A 111 23.86 4.41 -14.89
C SER A 111 25.26 5.00 -14.74
N GLN A 112 25.52 5.73 -13.65
CA GLN A 112 26.85 6.27 -13.33
C GLN A 112 27.90 5.17 -13.14
N MET A 113 27.53 4.07 -12.49
CA MET A 113 28.42 2.94 -12.28
C MET A 113 28.77 2.26 -13.61
N GLN A 114 27.80 2.09 -14.50
CA GLN A 114 28.04 1.54 -15.84
C GLN A 114 28.94 2.45 -16.67
N GLU A 115 28.71 3.76 -16.62
CA GLU A 115 29.56 4.76 -17.29
C GLU A 115 31.00 4.70 -16.77
N ALA A 116 31.20 4.78 -15.44
CA ALA A 116 32.52 4.72 -14.82
C ALA A 116 33.24 3.40 -15.11
N THR A 117 32.51 2.27 -15.12
CA THR A 117 33.06 0.96 -15.47
C THR A 117 33.47 0.92 -16.94
N GLY A 118 32.66 1.48 -17.84
CA GLY A 118 32.97 1.59 -19.26
C GLY A 118 34.18 2.49 -19.54
N GLU A 119 34.30 3.63 -18.85
CA GLU A 119 35.48 4.49 -18.94
C GLU A 119 36.75 3.79 -18.46
N LYS A 120 36.67 3.07 -17.34
CA LYS A 120 37.80 2.30 -16.81
C LYS A 120 38.25 1.22 -17.78
N ILE A 121 37.32 0.46 -18.35
CA ILE A 121 37.61 -0.57 -19.37
C ILE A 121 38.28 0.08 -20.59
N ARG A 122 37.80 1.24 -21.04
CA ARG A 122 38.37 1.98 -22.17
C ARG A 122 39.80 2.44 -21.89
N SER A 123 40.06 3.04 -20.72
CA SER A 123 41.40 3.48 -20.31
C SER A 123 42.37 2.30 -20.22
N GLN A 124 41.95 1.22 -19.57
CA GLN A 124 42.76 0.01 -19.45
C GLN A 124 43.06 -0.63 -20.81
N SER A 125 42.08 -0.64 -21.72
CA SER A 125 42.28 -1.12 -23.09
C SER A 125 43.29 -0.27 -23.86
N GLN A 126 43.30 1.06 -23.66
CA GLN A 126 44.28 1.97 -24.27
C GLN A 126 45.70 1.75 -23.74
N GLU A 127 45.85 1.51 -22.43
CA GLU A 127 47.14 1.17 -21.83
C GLU A 127 47.70 -0.13 -22.42
N ILE A 128 46.88 -1.19 -22.44
CA ILE A 128 47.25 -2.50 -23.02
C ILE A 128 47.64 -2.33 -24.50
N TRP A 129 46.90 -1.53 -25.27
CA TRP A 129 47.23 -1.19 -26.65
C TRP A 129 48.61 -0.53 -26.78
N SER A 130 48.89 0.46 -25.94
CA SER A 130 50.15 1.20 -25.99
C SER A 130 51.34 0.31 -25.64
N GLU A 131 51.19 -0.58 -24.66
CA GLU A 131 52.23 -1.53 -24.23
C GLU A 131 52.47 -2.59 -25.31
N PHE A 132 51.41 -3.11 -25.93
CA PHE A 132 51.51 -4.03 -27.05
C PHE A 132 52.25 -3.42 -28.24
N LEU A 133 51.88 -2.21 -28.65
CA LEU A 133 52.54 -1.49 -29.74
C LEU A 133 54.02 -1.17 -29.44
N ALA A 134 54.35 -0.87 -28.19
CA ALA A 134 55.73 -0.63 -27.76
C ALA A 134 56.59 -1.91 -27.76
N THR A 135 55.98 -3.06 -27.43
CA THR A 135 56.67 -4.36 -27.36
C THR A 135 56.84 -5.00 -28.73
N TYR A 136 55.91 -4.74 -29.67
CA TYR A 136 55.93 -5.28 -31.04
C TYR A 136 55.86 -4.17 -32.09
N PRO A 137 56.95 -3.40 -32.30
CA PRO A 137 57.01 -2.44 -33.38
C PRO A 137 57.34 -3.18 -34.69
N ALA A 138 56.34 -3.58 -35.47
CA ALA A 138 56.62 -4.18 -36.78
C ALA A 138 55.57 -3.86 -37.88
N PRO A 139 56.04 -3.61 -39.12
CA PRO A 139 55.16 -3.39 -40.27
C PRO A 139 54.48 -4.71 -40.67
N GLY A 140 53.15 -4.71 -40.71
CA GLY A 140 52.33 -5.85 -41.17
C GLY A 140 51.31 -6.39 -40.17
N PHE A 141 51.11 -5.74 -39.01
CA PHE A 141 50.07 -6.15 -38.07
C PHE A 141 48.66 -5.84 -38.62
N ASP A 142 47.85 -6.87 -38.86
CA ASP A 142 46.44 -6.73 -39.28
C ASP A 142 45.56 -6.40 -38.05
N PRO A 143 44.88 -5.23 -38.03
CA PRO A 143 43.95 -4.83 -36.97
C PRO A 143 42.82 -5.83 -36.71
N ARG A 144 42.53 -6.79 -37.60
CA ARG A 144 41.52 -7.83 -37.39
C ARG A 144 41.89 -8.84 -36.30
N HIS A 145 43.18 -9.07 -36.04
CA HIS A 145 43.61 -9.91 -34.92
C HIS A 145 43.19 -9.33 -33.55
N PHE A 146 42.90 -8.03 -33.51
CA PHE A 146 42.41 -7.34 -32.33
C PHE A 146 40.97 -7.71 -31.96
N LEU A 147 40.08 -7.88 -32.95
CA LEU A 147 38.68 -8.27 -32.71
C LEU A 147 38.61 -9.63 -32.00
N ILE A 148 39.52 -10.54 -32.35
CA ILE A 148 39.60 -11.89 -31.77
C ILE A 148 40.09 -11.84 -30.31
N PHE A 149 41.09 -11.00 -30.00
CA PHE A 149 41.61 -10.86 -28.64
C PHE A 149 40.57 -10.27 -27.67
N PHE A 150 39.74 -9.33 -28.14
CA PHE A 150 38.71 -8.69 -27.31
C PHE A 150 37.41 -9.48 -27.24
N GLU A 151 37.03 -10.24 -28.27
CA GLU A 151 35.95 -11.24 -28.16
C GLU A 151 36.29 -12.32 -27.11
N ALA A 152 37.58 -12.65 -26.93
CA ALA A 152 38.03 -13.60 -25.91
C ALA A 152 37.98 -13.05 -24.46
N LEU A 153 37.86 -11.73 -24.26
CA LEU A 153 37.81 -11.08 -22.94
C LEU A 153 36.38 -10.99 -22.35
N ASN A 154 35.37 -11.63 -22.98
CA ASN A 154 33.97 -11.64 -22.52
C ASN A 154 33.39 -10.23 -22.28
N LEU A 155 33.74 -9.25 -23.12
CA LEU A 155 33.07 -7.95 -23.09
C LEU A 155 31.62 -8.09 -23.54
N ASP A 156 30.72 -7.40 -22.84
CA ASP A 156 29.31 -7.32 -23.21
C ASP A 156 29.13 -6.72 -24.63
N GLN A 157 28.05 -7.12 -25.30
CA GLN A 157 27.75 -6.80 -26.69
C GLN A 157 27.68 -5.29 -26.95
N GLY A 158 27.29 -4.49 -25.94
CA GLY A 158 27.34 -3.03 -26.00
C GLY A 158 28.76 -2.48 -26.14
N GLN A 159 29.71 -2.99 -25.34
CA GLN A 159 31.11 -2.56 -25.36
C GLN A 159 31.80 -2.92 -26.69
N LEU A 160 31.51 -4.11 -27.22
CA LEU A 160 32.02 -4.56 -28.53
C LEU A 160 31.54 -3.67 -29.68
N SER A 161 30.29 -3.19 -29.64
CA SER A 161 29.75 -2.31 -30.68
C SER A 161 30.38 -0.91 -30.70
N LEU A 162 30.60 -0.32 -29.53
CA LEU A 162 31.28 0.98 -29.39
C LEU A 162 32.74 0.91 -29.86
N MET A 163 33.44 -0.19 -29.54
CA MET A 163 34.81 -0.41 -29.99
C MET A 163 34.92 -0.69 -31.49
N ARG A 164 33.98 -1.45 -32.09
CA ARG A 164 33.92 -1.62 -33.55
C ARG A 164 33.76 -0.29 -34.28
N SER A 165 32.96 0.63 -33.74
CA SER A 165 32.82 1.99 -34.29
C SER A 165 34.13 2.78 -34.22
N TYR A 166 34.80 2.79 -33.05
CA TYR A 166 36.06 3.50 -32.84
C TYR A 166 37.20 2.98 -33.72
N LEU A 167 37.29 1.65 -33.90
CA LEU A 167 38.29 1.03 -34.78
C LEU A 167 38.03 1.33 -36.25
N ASN A 168 36.77 1.31 -36.70
CA ASN A 168 36.45 1.68 -38.08
C ASN A 168 36.79 3.13 -38.39
N GLU A 169 36.60 4.04 -37.43
CA GLU A 169 37.00 5.44 -37.56
C GLU A 169 38.53 5.62 -37.63
N LYS A 170 39.29 4.87 -36.80
CA LYS A 170 40.76 4.92 -36.74
C LYS A 170 41.45 4.20 -37.90
N VAL A 171 40.86 3.13 -38.44
CA VAL A 171 41.38 2.35 -39.57
C VAL A 171 41.07 3.04 -40.92
N ALA A 172 40.03 3.88 -40.98
CA ALA A 172 39.71 4.66 -42.18
C ALA A 172 40.56 5.94 -42.36
N ALA A 173 41.40 6.31 -41.39
CA ALA A 173 42.37 7.39 -41.57
C ALA A 173 43.58 6.88 -42.35
N PRO A 174 43.86 7.38 -43.57
CA PRO A 174 45.01 6.94 -44.34
C PRO A 174 46.31 7.45 -43.70
N ILE A 175 47.28 6.55 -43.57
CA ILE A 175 48.69 6.83 -43.26
C ILE A 175 49.29 7.65 -44.41
#